data_AF-A0A954KXY5-F1
#
_entry.id   AF-A0A954KXY5-F1
#
_cell.length_a   1.000
_cell.length_b   1.000
_cell.length_c   1.000
_cell.angle_alpha   90.00
_cell.angle_beta   90.00
_cell.angle_gamma   90.00
#
_symmetry.space_group_name_H-M   'P 1'
#
loop_
_entity.id
_entity.type
_entity.pdbx_description
1 polymer ?
#
loop_
_entity_poly.entity_id
_entity_poly.type
_entity_poly.pdbx_seq_one_letter_code
_entity_poly.pdbx_strand_id
1 'polypeptide(L)'
;MKAQIHELTPRKRSGSIKSIAAELNGTLIGWFGYFRHCRWTIYKDLDAKIRGRLRRLLLKRHRRNPERLPRQQRWPIAYFAKAGLYSLREAHFRFAQSVNY
;
A
#
# COMPACT_ATOMS: atom_id res chain seq x y z
N MET A 1 -4.86 13.51 1.22
CA MET A 1 -4.40 12.13 0.94
C MET A 1 -2.88 11.92 1.08
N LYS A 2 -2.01 12.56 0.29
CA LYS A 2 -0.55 12.33 0.39
C LYS A 2 0.02 12.64 1.79
N ALA A 3 -0.40 13.75 2.40
CA ALA A 3 -0.05 14.11 3.78
C ALA A 3 -0.49 13.03 4.78
N GLN A 4 -1.75 12.63 4.73
CA GLN A 4 -2.30 11.55 5.58
C GLN A 4 -1.55 10.22 5.43
N ILE A 5 -1.21 9.80 4.20
CA ILE A 5 -0.35 8.60 3.99
C ILE A 5 1.02 8.80 4.65
N HIS A 6 1.59 10.01 4.57
CA HIS A 6 2.88 10.30 5.19
C HIS A 6 2.80 10.25 6.72
N GLU A 7 1.74 10.79 7.32
CA GLU A 7 1.46 10.80 8.76
C GLU A 7 1.18 9.40 9.32
N LEU A 8 0.53 8.53 8.53
CA LEU A 8 0.25 7.14 8.92
C LEU A 8 1.45 6.20 8.72
N THR A 9 2.41 6.57 7.87
CA THR A 9 3.61 5.76 7.61
C THR A 9 4.95 6.46 7.94
N PRO A 10 5.15 6.99 9.16
CA PRO A 10 6.46 7.43 9.64
C PRO A 10 7.46 6.26 9.65
N ARG A 11 8.74 6.57 9.44
CA ARG A 11 9.81 5.56 9.45
C ARG A 11 9.91 4.80 10.78
N LYS A 12 9.56 5.46 11.89
CA LYS A 12 9.59 4.92 13.26
C LYS A 12 8.20 4.55 13.81
N ARG A 13 7.18 4.46 12.96
CA ARG A 13 5.81 4.11 13.38
C ARG A 13 5.82 2.76 14.11
N SER A 14 5.16 2.68 15.26
CA SER A 14 4.91 1.45 16.04
C SER A 14 3.78 0.61 15.42
N GLY A 15 3.46 -0.56 15.98
CA GLY A 15 2.34 -1.40 15.53
C GLY A 15 2.70 -2.39 14.40
N SER A 16 1.85 -3.38 14.17
CA SER A 16 2.08 -4.40 13.13
C SER A 16 1.85 -3.83 11.73
N ILE A 17 2.32 -4.51 10.68
CA ILE A 17 1.99 -4.10 9.30
C ILE A 17 0.48 -4.25 9.04
N LYS A 18 -0.17 -5.24 9.66
CA LYS A 18 -1.61 -5.44 9.57
C LYS A 18 -2.38 -4.25 10.17
N SER A 19 -1.97 -3.73 11.33
CA SER A 19 -2.63 -2.57 11.92
C SER A 19 -2.43 -1.30 11.09
N ILE A 20 -1.20 -1.06 10.60
CA ILE A 20 -0.91 0.09 9.73
C ILE A 20 -1.68 -0.02 8.40
N ALA A 21 -1.80 -1.22 7.83
CA ALA A 21 -2.59 -1.45 6.64
C ALA A 21 -4.07 -1.15 6.87
N ALA A 22 -4.65 -1.58 8.00
CA ALA A 22 -6.03 -1.27 8.35
C ALA A 22 -6.28 0.25 8.46
N GLU A 23 -5.38 1.00 9.11
CA GLU A 23 -5.46 2.48 9.19
C GLU A 23 -5.38 3.13 7.80
N LEU A 24 -4.46 2.65 6.96
CA LEU A 24 -4.32 3.14 5.58
C LEU A 24 -5.56 2.87 4.74
N ASN A 25 -6.19 1.71 4.90
CA ASN A 25 -7.32 1.29 4.08
C ASN A 25 -8.48 2.27 4.13
N GLY A 26 -8.79 2.87 5.29
CA GLY A 26 -9.85 3.88 5.39
C GLY A 26 -9.59 5.09 4.47
N THR A 27 -8.34 5.56 4.44
CA THR A 27 -7.93 6.65 3.54
C THR A 27 -7.99 6.23 2.07
N LEU A 28 -7.54 5.01 1.76
CA LEU A 28 -7.47 4.50 0.38
C LEU A 28 -8.84 4.25 -0.21
N ILE A 29 -9.76 3.68 0.57
CA ILE A 29 -11.13 3.40 0.16
C ILE A 29 -11.87 4.71 -0.12
N GLY A 30 -11.81 5.68 0.80
CA GLY A 30 -12.44 7.00 0.60
C GLY A 30 -11.86 7.73 -0.60
N TRP A 31 -10.54 7.73 -0.76
CA TRP A 31 -9.88 8.34 -1.91
C TRP A 31 -10.25 7.65 -3.22
N PHE A 32 -10.31 6.31 -3.25
CA PHE A 32 -10.74 5.57 -4.43
C PHE A 32 -12.18 5.93 -4.80
N GLY A 33 -13.10 5.98 -3.83
CA GLY A 33 -14.49 6.34 -4.07
C GLY A 33 -14.64 7.68 -4.80
N TYR A 34 -13.89 8.69 -4.38
CA TYR A 34 -13.89 10.00 -5.02
C TYR A 34 -13.21 10.00 -6.41
N PHE A 35 -12.04 9.37 -6.52
CA PHE A 35 -11.20 9.42 -7.72
C PHE A 35 -11.36 8.20 -8.66
N ARG A 36 -12.44 7.42 -8.54
CA ARG A 36 -12.59 6.11 -9.22
C ARG A 36 -12.54 6.16 -10.76
N HIS A 37 -12.80 7.33 -11.35
CA HIS A 37 -12.76 7.56 -12.80
C HIS A 37 -11.37 8.01 -13.30
N CYS A 38 -10.35 8.06 -12.44
CA CYS A 38 -8.99 8.38 -12.84
C CYS A 38 -8.34 7.26 -13.67
N ARG A 39 -7.31 7.62 -14.47
CA ARG A 39 -6.54 6.67 -15.28
C ARG A 39 -5.86 5.61 -14.42
N TRP A 40 -5.85 4.36 -14.91
CA TRP A 40 -5.31 3.20 -14.20
C TRP A 40 -3.87 3.34 -13.70
N THR A 41 -3.04 4.12 -14.39
CA THR A 41 -1.63 4.36 -14.05
C THR A 41 -1.47 5.04 -12.69
N ILE A 42 -2.40 5.93 -12.34
CA ILE A 42 -2.38 6.67 -11.07
C ILE A 42 -2.48 5.70 -9.89
N TYR A 43 -3.36 4.70 -9.97
CA TYR A 43 -3.51 3.71 -8.93
C TYR A 43 -2.26 2.86 -8.76
N LYS A 44 -1.66 2.40 -9.87
CA LYS A 44 -0.42 1.61 -9.86
C LYS A 44 0.71 2.36 -9.16
N ASP A 45 0.89 3.64 -9.48
CA ASP A 45 1.95 4.47 -8.92
C ASP A 45 1.74 4.76 -7.44
N LEU A 46 0.50 5.01 -7.04
CA LEU A 46 0.14 5.28 -5.65
C LEU A 46 0.32 4.04 -4.77
N ASP A 47 -0.15 2.89 -5.24
CA ASP A 47 0.10 1.57 -4.64
C ASP A 47 1.60 1.31 -4.46
N ALA A 48 2.41 1.62 -5.48
CA ALA A 48 3.86 1.47 -5.43
C ALA A 48 4.51 2.40 -4.39
N LYS A 49 4.07 3.67 -4.32
CA LYS A 49 4.54 4.65 -3.33
C LYS A 49 4.23 4.19 -1.90
N ILE A 50 3.01 3.73 -1.63
CA ILE A 50 2.59 3.24 -0.31
C ILE A 50 3.45 2.04 0.10
N ARG A 51 3.56 1.02 -0.76
CA ARG A 51 4.42 -0.14 -0.47
C ARG A 51 5.88 0.24 -0.30
N GLY A 52 6.37 1.23 -1.04
CA GLY A 52 7.72 1.77 -0.87
C GLY A 52 7.95 2.32 0.54
N ARG A 53 6.98 3.08 1.07
CA ARG A 53 7.05 3.63 2.44
C ARG A 53 7.00 2.54 3.50
N LEU A 54 6.09 1.57 3.35
CA LEU A 54 6.00 0.42 4.27
C LEU A 54 7.29 -0.41 4.25
N ARG A 55 7.91 -0.62 3.08
CA ARG A 55 9.24 -1.26 3.00
C ARG A 55 10.31 -0.46 3.72
N ARG A 56 10.32 0.87 3.65
CA ARG A 56 11.28 1.69 4.40
C ARG A 56 11.11 1.54 5.91
N LEU A 57 9.87 1.50 6.38
CA LEU A 57 9.55 1.22 7.78
C LEU A 57 10.03 -0.18 8.18
N LEU A 58 9.75 -1.20 7.36
CA LEU A 58 10.19 -2.57 7.62
C LEU A 58 11.70 -2.73 7.62
N LEU A 59 12.42 -2.06 6.72
CA LEU A 59 13.89 -2.01 6.73
C LEU A 59 14.44 -1.44 8.05
N LYS A 60 13.73 -0.47 8.66
CA LYS A 60 14.15 0.10 9.95
C LYS A 60 13.96 -0.89 11.09
N ARG A 61 12.88 -1.70 11.05
CA ARG A 61 12.55 -2.74 12.04
C ARG A 61 13.42 -3.98 11.90
N HIS A 62 13.67 -4.43 10.67
CA HIS A 62 14.37 -5.67 10.35
C HIS A 62 15.75 -5.38 9.72
N ARG A 63 16.67 -4.85 10.54
CA ARG A 63 18.00 -4.45 10.08
C ARG A 63 18.89 -5.61 9.67
N ARG A 64 18.70 -6.78 10.27
CA ARG A 64 19.41 -8.01 9.88
C ARG A 64 18.92 -8.48 8.52
N ASN A 65 19.84 -8.85 7.65
CA ASN A 65 19.57 -9.36 6.30
C ASN A 65 20.60 -10.46 5.92
N PRO A 66 20.57 -11.62 6.60
CA PRO A 66 21.56 -12.68 6.39
C PRO A 66 21.55 -13.19 4.94
N GLU A 67 20.37 -13.34 4.35
CA GLU A 67 20.17 -13.80 2.96
C GLU A 67 20.50 -12.73 1.91
N ARG A 68 20.89 -11.51 2.32
CA ARG A 68 21.23 -10.37 1.44
C ARG A 68 20.16 -10.02 0.40
N LEU A 69 18.91 -10.39 0.65
CA LEU A 69 17.82 -10.17 -0.31
C LEU A 69 17.48 -8.67 -0.45
N PRO A 70 17.14 -8.22 -1.66
CA PRO A 70 16.60 -6.87 -1.88
C PRO A 70 15.24 -6.72 -1.19
N ARG A 71 14.89 -5.48 -0.82
CA ARG A 71 13.64 -5.17 -0.10
C ARG A 71 12.37 -5.67 -0.81
N GLN A 72 12.36 -5.74 -2.13
CA GLN A 72 11.22 -6.25 -2.90
C GLN A 72 11.03 -7.75 -2.71
N GLN A 73 12.11 -8.52 -2.56
CA GLN A 73 12.06 -9.96 -2.31
C GLN A 73 11.78 -10.26 -0.83
N ARG A 74 12.35 -9.47 0.10
CA ARG A 74 12.05 -9.61 1.54
C ARG A 74 10.57 -9.35 1.87
N TRP A 75 9.97 -8.36 1.18
CA TRP A 75 8.56 -8.01 1.34
C TRP A 75 7.92 -7.82 -0.04
N PRO A 76 7.50 -8.92 -0.69
CA PRO A 76 6.85 -8.88 -1.99
C PRO A 76 5.48 -8.20 -1.89
N ILE A 77 4.85 -7.92 -3.03
CA ILE A 77 3.49 -7.35 -3.06
C ILE A 77 2.52 -8.25 -2.27
N ALA A 78 2.66 -9.57 -2.41
CA ALA A 78 1.89 -10.58 -1.70
C ALA A 78 1.99 -10.47 -0.17
N TYR A 79 3.12 -10.01 0.38
CA TYR A 79 3.26 -9.79 1.82
C TYR A 79 2.29 -8.71 2.32
N PHE A 80 2.16 -7.61 1.58
CA PHE A 80 1.25 -6.53 1.94
C PHE A 80 -0.21 -6.91 1.71
N ALA A 81 -0.51 -7.66 0.65
CA ALA A 81 -1.85 -8.20 0.40
C ALA A 81 -2.28 -9.15 1.53
N LYS A 82 -1.40 -10.07 1.97
CA LYS A 82 -1.64 -10.94 3.14
C LYS A 82 -1.84 -10.16 4.44
N ALA A 83 -1.19 -9.00 4.58
CA ALA A 83 -1.41 -8.09 5.69
C ALA A 83 -2.72 -7.27 5.59
N GLY A 84 -3.49 -7.44 4.51
CA GLY A 84 -4.77 -6.77 4.29
C GLY A 84 -4.67 -5.38 3.68
N LEU A 85 -3.53 -4.99 3.08
CA LEU A 85 -3.42 -3.68 2.43
C LEU A 85 -4.31 -3.62 1.18
N TYR A 86 -5.19 -2.61 1.14
CA TYR A 86 -6.07 -2.33 0.00
C TYR A 86 -5.26 -2.00 -1.26
N SER A 87 -5.64 -2.59 -2.40
CA SER A 87 -5.03 -2.26 -3.69
C SER A 87 -5.97 -1.40 -4.52
N LEU A 88 -5.52 -0.18 -4.81
CA LEU A 88 -6.26 0.75 -5.67
C LEU A 88 -6.37 0.23 -7.10
N ARG A 89 -5.33 -0.46 -7.58
CA ARG A 89 -5.33 -1.05 -8.93
C ARG A 89 -6.40 -2.13 -9.05
N GLU A 90 -6.49 -3.01 -8.06
CA GLU A 90 -7.49 -4.08 -8.02
C GLU A 90 -8.90 -3.51 -7.91
N ALA A 91 -9.09 -2.50 -7.07
CA ALA A 91 -10.36 -1.79 -6.95
C ALA A 91 -10.81 -1.15 -8.27
N HIS A 92 -9.90 -0.50 -8.99
CA HIS A 92 -10.18 0.06 -10.31
C HIS A 92 -10.51 -1.02 -11.34
N PHE A 93 -9.79 -2.14 -11.33
CA PHE A 93 -10.08 -3.25 -12.24
C PHE A 93 -11.51 -3.77 -12.04
N ARG A 94 -11.92 -3.99 -10.78
CA ARG A 94 -13.28 -4.42 -10.44
C ARG A 94 -14.33 -3.38 -10.83
N PHE A 95 -14.04 -2.10 -10.62
CA PHE A 95 -14.94 -1.02 -11.02
C PHE A 95 -15.12 -0.94 -12.54
N ALA A 96 -14.03 -1.07 -13.30
CA ALA A 96 -14.09 -1.11 -14.75
C ALA A 96 -14.92 -2.31 -15.25
N GLN A 97 -14.82 -3.47 -14.59
CA GLN A 97 -15.65 -4.63 -14.91
C GLN A 97 -17.14 -4.40 -14.63
N SER A 98 -17.49 -3.69 -13.55
CA SER A 98 -18.90 -3.44 -13.20
C SER A 98 -19.61 -2.39 -14.07
N VAL A 99 -18.86 -1.51 -14.73
CA VAL A 99 -19.41 -0.42 -15.56
C VAL A 99 -19.60 -0.84 -17.02
N ASN A 100 -18.98 -1.95 -17.44
CA ASN A 100 -19.04 -2.45 -18.82
C ASN A 100 -20.23 -3.41 -19.08
N TYR A 101 -21.32 -3.30 -18.31
CA TYR A 101 -22.56 -4.08 -18.48
C TYR A 101 -23.74 -3.11 -18.55
#